data_AF-A0A6C0LTV5-F1
#
_entry.id   AF-A0A6C0LTV5-F1
#
_cell.length_a   1.000
_cell.length_b   1.000
_cell.length_c   1.000
_cell.angle_alpha   90.00
_cell.angle_beta   90.00
_cell.angle_gamma   90.00
#
_symmetry.space_group_name_H-M   'P 1'
#
loop_
_entity.id
_entity.type
_entity.pdbx_description
1 polymer ?
#
loop_
_entity_poly.entity_id
_entity_poly.type
_entity_poly.pdbx_seq_one_letter_code
_entity_poly.pdbx_strand_id
1 'polypeptide(L)'
;MECSKCEEEKELMPRRKVCRTCFNKEKVIQRQNRIPNEREEECRKCFQIKTIPKGKTWCKECKNDYEKLRKSKFTETKKDEEKQKSQEYYKKIKENVTEIVIDDTETKICSVCNENKTLDKYFIAKCKGTIRAACKECLSKDRKEHYQNNKQQTIKQNTIYQVARCKVDPEFKILKTLRSRLYHALKNQKADKKYRTKQLTGCELPFLKGYLEAKFVEGMTWENHGEWHIDHIKPCCSFDLKEEEQQKKCFHYTNLQPLFAADNLSKGGKYEASIEN
;
A
#
# COMPACT_ATOMS: atom_id res chain seq x y z
N MET A 1 37.30 -32.86 13.86
CA MET A 1 36.73 -34.16 13.42
C MET A 1 36.42 -34.05 11.95
N GLU A 2 36.79 -35.04 11.16
CA GLU A 2 36.65 -35.01 9.71
C GLU A 2 35.20 -35.30 9.26
N CYS A 3 34.72 -34.55 8.27
CA CYS A 3 33.39 -34.76 7.70
C CYS A 3 33.37 -35.98 6.78
N SER A 4 32.51 -36.96 7.06
CA SER A 4 32.38 -38.20 6.27
C SER A 4 31.82 -38.02 4.84
N LYS A 5 31.72 -36.78 4.34
CA LYS A 5 31.16 -36.46 3.01
C LYS A 5 32.06 -35.53 2.19
N CYS A 6 32.80 -34.63 2.84
CA CYS A 6 33.73 -33.75 2.14
C CYS A 6 35.18 -33.95 2.56
N GLU A 7 35.46 -34.84 3.53
CA GLU A 7 36.82 -35.21 3.97
C GLU A 7 37.65 -34.01 4.45
N GLU A 8 36.96 -32.92 4.79
CA GLU A 8 37.57 -31.70 5.34
C GLU A 8 37.36 -31.67 6.86
N GLU A 9 38.36 -31.14 7.56
CA GLU A 9 38.29 -30.91 9.00
C GLU A 9 37.33 -29.76 9.32
N LYS A 10 36.15 -30.09 9.83
CA LYS A 10 35.07 -29.12 10.12
C LYS A 10 34.28 -29.51 11.36
N GLU A 11 33.55 -28.56 11.91
CA GLU A 11 32.57 -28.86 12.97
C GLU A 11 31.46 -29.78 12.43
N LEU A 12 31.26 -30.90 13.11
CA LEU A 12 30.25 -31.89 12.75
C LEU A 12 28.90 -31.57 13.40
N MET A 13 27.82 -31.95 12.72
CA MET A 13 26.49 -31.81 13.30
C MET A 13 26.29 -32.71 14.54
N PRO A 14 25.51 -32.26 15.54
CA PRO A 14 25.21 -33.08 16.71
C PRO A 14 24.67 -34.46 16.32
N ARG A 15 25.29 -35.52 16.85
CA ARG A 15 24.96 -36.94 16.60
C ARG A 15 25.12 -37.38 15.13
N ARG A 16 25.91 -36.68 14.32
CA ARG A 16 26.13 -37.01 12.90
C ARG A 16 27.62 -36.94 12.54
N LYS A 17 28.04 -37.75 11.56
CA LYS A 17 29.42 -37.74 11.02
C LYS A 17 29.64 -36.73 9.89
N VAL A 18 28.68 -35.85 9.63
CA VAL A 18 28.69 -34.88 8.52
C VAL A 18 28.67 -33.44 9.02
N CYS A 19 29.38 -32.55 8.33
CA CYS A 19 29.34 -31.12 8.60
C CYS A 19 28.00 -30.50 8.18
N ARG A 20 27.68 -29.32 8.72
CA ARG A 20 26.43 -28.60 8.45
C ARG A 20 26.22 -28.34 6.95
N THR A 21 27.28 -28.00 6.22
CA THR A 21 27.23 -27.68 4.79
C THR A 21 26.85 -28.90 3.95
N CYS A 22 27.49 -30.04 4.19
CA CYS A 22 27.18 -31.31 3.52
C CYS A 22 25.75 -31.78 3.85
N PHE A 23 25.33 -31.67 5.11
CA PHE A 23 23.97 -32.01 5.52
C PHE A 23 22.92 -31.15 4.80
N ASN A 24 23.17 -29.83 4.70
CA ASN A 24 22.28 -28.92 4.00
C ASN A 24 22.21 -29.23 2.50
N LYS A 25 23.35 -29.53 1.87
CA LYS A 25 23.43 -29.92 0.45
C LYS A 25 22.62 -31.19 0.17
N GLU A 26 22.75 -32.20 1.04
CA GLU A 26 21.96 -33.43 0.96
C GLU A 26 20.46 -33.18 1.15
N LYS A 27 20.09 -32.28 2.08
CA LYS A 27 18.68 -31.87 2.25
C LYS A 27 18.11 -31.14 1.05
N VAL A 28 18.91 -30.36 0.32
CA VAL A 28 18.50 -29.71 -0.93
C VAL A 28 18.25 -30.78 -2.01
N ILE A 29 19.17 -31.73 -2.17
CA ILE A 29 19.00 -32.87 -3.12
C ILE A 29 17.74 -33.68 -2.78
N GLN A 30 17.53 -34.01 -1.50
CA GLN A 30 16.32 -34.72 -1.05
C GLN A 30 15.03 -33.95 -1.34
N ARG A 31 15.05 -32.61 -1.29
CA ARG A 31 13.89 -31.78 -1.62
C ARG A 31 13.65 -31.71 -3.13
N GLN A 32 14.70 -31.64 -3.94
CA GLN A 32 14.62 -31.64 -5.40
C GLN A 32 14.11 -32.98 -5.94
N ASN A 33 14.54 -34.09 -5.33
CA ASN A 33 14.12 -35.44 -5.69
C ASN A 33 12.77 -35.85 -5.08
N ARG A 34 12.07 -34.93 -4.42
CA ARG A 34 10.77 -35.22 -3.80
C ARG A 34 9.72 -35.31 -4.90
N ILE A 35 9.28 -36.53 -5.19
CA ILE A 35 8.15 -36.78 -6.09
C ILE A 35 6.96 -35.94 -5.58
N PRO A 36 6.35 -35.08 -6.42
CA PRO A 36 5.18 -34.31 -6.05
C PRO A 36 4.12 -35.24 -5.44
N ASN A 37 3.61 -34.86 -4.28
CA ASN A 37 2.66 -35.68 -3.52
C ASN A 37 1.24 -35.54 -4.09
N GLU A 38 1.14 -35.64 -5.40
CA GLU A 38 0.01 -35.29 -6.24
C GLU A 38 -0.12 -36.35 -7.34
N ARG A 39 -1.35 -36.69 -7.69
CA ARG A 39 -1.67 -37.71 -8.69
C ARG A 39 -2.75 -37.18 -9.62
N GLU A 40 -2.73 -37.61 -10.87
CA GLU A 40 -3.83 -37.31 -11.79
C GLU A 40 -4.93 -38.34 -11.58
N GLU A 41 -6.04 -37.90 -11.01
CA GLU A 41 -7.21 -38.72 -10.74
C GLU A 41 -8.48 -37.91 -10.98
N GLU A 42 -9.59 -38.62 -11.18
CA GLU A 42 -10.89 -37.97 -11.25
C GLU A 42 -11.28 -37.36 -9.90
N CYS A 43 -11.59 -36.07 -9.91
CA CYS A 43 -12.10 -35.37 -8.74
C CYS A 43 -13.53 -35.83 -8.42
N ARG A 44 -13.80 -36.33 -7.21
CA ARG A 44 -15.15 -36.75 -6.80
C ARG A 44 -16.20 -35.63 -6.69
N LYS A 45 -15.81 -34.37 -6.92
CA LYS A 45 -16.71 -33.21 -6.84
C LYS A 45 -17.07 -32.63 -8.21
N CYS A 46 -16.11 -32.55 -9.14
CA CYS A 46 -16.37 -32.06 -10.50
C CYS A 46 -16.28 -33.14 -11.57
N PHE A 47 -15.91 -34.37 -11.21
CA PHE A 47 -15.79 -35.53 -12.10
C PHE A 47 -14.84 -35.31 -13.28
N GLN A 48 -13.88 -34.38 -13.13
CA GLN A 48 -12.83 -34.13 -14.11
C GLN A 48 -11.52 -34.72 -13.63
N ILE A 49 -10.72 -35.24 -14.56
CA ILE A 49 -9.32 -35.62 -14.30
C ILE A 49 -8.55 -34.34 -13.94
N LYS A 50 -8.03 -34.31 -12.72
CA LYS A 50 -7.32 -33.16 -12.16
C LYS A 50 -6.16 -33.67 -11.30
N THR A 51 -5.23 -32.78 -10.99
CA THR A 51 -4.18 -33.03 -10.01
C THR A 51 -4.78 -33.05 -8.60
N ILE A 52 -4.80 -34.23 -7.97
CA ILE A 52 -5.35 -34.48 -6.63
C ILE A 52 -4.20 -34.69 -5.63
N PRO A 53 -4.16 -33.95 -4.50
CA PRO A 53 -3.19 -34.22 -3.44
C PRO A 53 -3.38 -35.61 -2.81
N LYS A 54 -2.29 -36.28 -2.46
CA LYS A 54 -2.34 -37.63 -1.84
C LYS A 54 -3.24 -37.64 -0.60
N GLY A 55 -4.13 -38.63 -0.54
CA GLY A 55 -5.11 -38.80 0.55
C GLY A 55 -6.30 -37.84 0.49
N LYS A 56 -6.47 -37.09 -0.61
CA LYS A 56 -7.67 -36.29 -0.90
C LYS A 56 -8.43 -36.88 -2.07
N THR A 57 -9.69 -36.48 -2.19
CA THR A 57 -10.63 -36.96 -3.23
C THR A 57 -11.18 -35.82 -4.09
N TRP A 58 -10.95 -34.56 -3.69
CA TRP A 58 -11.37 -33.36 -4.40
C TRP A 58 -10.16 -32.60 -4.90
N CYS A 59 -10.27 -31.98 -6.08
CA CYS A 59 -9.26 -31.08 -6.60
C CYS A 59 -9.20 -29.80 -5.75
N LYS A 60 -8.07 -29.07 -5.87
CA LYS A 60 -7.82 -27.83 -5.11
C LYS A 60 -8.90 -26.76 -5.35
N GLU A 61 -9.39 -26.64 -6.59
CA GLU A 61 -10.44 -25.69 -6.99
C GLU A 61 -11.75 -26.02 -6.27
N CYS A 62 -12.26 -27.24 -6.40
CA CYS A 62 -13.48 -27.68 -5.74
C CYS A 62 -13.40 -27.55 -4.22
N LYS A 63 -12.25 -27.85 -3.62
CA LYS A 63 -12.03 -27.63 -2.18
C LYS A 63 -12.13 -26.15 -1.83
N ASN A 64 -11.50 -25.27 -2.59
CA ASN A 64 -11.53 -23.83 -2.34
C ASN A 64 -12.95 -23.26 -2.46
N ASP A 65 -13.71 -23.69 -3.47
CA ASP A 65 -15.08 -23.20 -3.67
C ASP A 65 -16.04 -23.70 -2.59
N TYR A 66 -15.87 -24.95 -2.14
CA TYR A 66 -16.56 -25.45 -0.96
C TYR A 66 -16.27 -24.59 0.28
N GLU A 67 -15.01 -24.24 0.54
CA GLU A 67 -14.65 -23.38 1.69
C GLU A 67 -15.21 -21.96 1.55
N LYS A 68 -15.22 -21.38 0.35
CA LYS A 68 -15.87 -20.07 0.10
C LYS A 68 -17.35 -20.12 0.44
N LEU A 69 -18.07 -21.12 -0.07
CA LEU A 69 -19.51 -21.29 0.18
C LEU A 69 -19.80 -21.58 1.65
N ARG A 70 -18.94 -22.36 2.31
CA ARG A 70 -19.05 -22.64 3.74
C ARG A 70 -18.89 -21.36 4.55
N LYS A 71 -17.90 -20.51 4.21
CA LYS A 71 -17.64 -19.23 4.88
C LYS A 71 -18.70 -18.17 4.57
N SER A 72 -19.31 -18.18 3.38
CA SER A 72 -20.38 -17.24 3.05
C SER A 72 -21.63 -17.44 3.91
N LYS A 73 -21.80 -18.65 4.46
CA LYS A 73 -22.89 -18.99 5.40
C LYS A 73 -22.56 -18.69 6.86
N PHE A 74 -21.45 -17.99 7.16
CA PHE A 74 -21.10 -17.65 8.54
C PHE A 74 -22.01 -16.53 9.07
N THR A 75 -22.50 -16.72 10.30
CA THR A 75 -23.12 -15.65 11.09
C THR A 75 -22.09 -14.57 11.40
N GLU A 76 -22.55 -13.36 11.71
CA GLU A 76 -21.65 -12.24 12.04
C GLU A 76 -20.76 -12.58 13.24
N THR A 77 -21.32 -13.19 14.28
CA THR A 77 -20.59 -13.71 15.45
C THR A 77 -19.45 -14.65 15.06
N LYS A 78 -19.71 -15.59 14.15
CA LYS A 78 -18.71 -16.56 13.69
C LYS A 78 -17.63 -15.90 12.82
N LYS A 79 -17.98 -14.87 12.05
CA LYS A 79 -16.97 -14.08 11.31
C LYS A 79 -16.04 -13.34 12.28
N ASP A 80 -16.58 -12.76 13.34
CA ASP A 80 -15.80 -12.06 14.35
C ASP A 80 -14.91 -13.02 15.15
N GLU A 81 -15.40 -14.19 15.56
CA GLU A 81 -14.59 -15.23 16.20
C GLU A 81 -13.41 -15.67 15.34
N GLU A 82 -13.64 -15.92 14.05
CA GLU A 82 -12.58 -16.32 13.11
C GLU A 82 -11.56 -15.19 12.89
N LYS A 83 -12.04 -13.95 12.84
CA LYS A 83 -11.21 -12.75 12.77
C LYS A 83 -10.34 -12.63 14.02
N GLN A 84 -10.90 -12.82 15.21
CA GLN A 84 -10.18 -12.77 16.47
C GLN A 84 -9.12 -13.88 16.58
N LYS A 85 -9.48 -15.13 16.26
CA LYS A 85 -8.53 -16.25 16.20
C LYS A 85 -7.36 -15.97 15.25
N SER A 86 -7.66 -15.42 14.08
CA SER A 86 -6.64 -15.01 13.10
C SER A 86 -5.72 -13.92 13.68
N GLN A 87 -6.29 -12.88 14.31
CA GLN A 87 -5.53 -11.82 14.96
C GLN A 87 -4.62 -12.36 16.07
N GLU A 88 -5.14 -13.23 16.94
CA GLU A 88 -4.37 -13.87 18.02
C GLU A 88 -3.22 -14.73 17.47
N TYR A 89 -3.47 -15.51 16.42
CA TYR A 89 -2.44 -16.28 15.74
C TYR A 89 -1.31 -15.39 15.21
N TYR A 90 -1.65 -14.31 14.48
CA TYR A 90 -0.65 -13.38 13.96
C TYR A 90 0.07 -12.60 15.07
N LYS A 91 -0.62 -12.27 16.17
CA LYS A 91 -0.01 -11.65 17.35
C LYS A 91 1.06 -12.55 17.95
N LYS A 92 0.74 -13.82 18.20
CA LYS A 92 1.69 -14.83 18.69
C LYS A 92 2.87 -15.02 17.74
N ILE A 93 2.64 -15.04 16.43
CA ILE A 93 3.74 -15.09 15.47
C ILE A 93 4.64 -13.87 15.62
N LYS A 94 4.06 -12.67 15.66
CA LYS A 94 4.79 -11.40 15.77
C LYS A 94 5.66 -11.34 17.04
N GLU A 95 5.13 -11.80 18.17
CA GLU A 95 5.87 -11.88 19.45
C GLU A 95 7.08 -12.81 19.36
N ASN A 96 7.03 -13.83 18.50
CA ASN A 96 8.09 -14.80 18.30
C ASN A 96 9.01 -14.48 17.11
N VAL A 97 8.86 -13.31 16.48
CA VAL A 97 9.75 -12.90 15.39
C VAL A 97 11.05 -12.39 15.99
N THR A 98 12.17 -13.04 15.68
CA THR A 98 13.50 -12.54 15.99
C THR A 98 13.82 -11.29 15.15
N GLU A 99 14.35 -10.26 15.80
CA GLU A 99 14.88 -9.10 15.11
C GLU A 99 16.16 -9.50 14.35
N ILE A 100 16.18 -9.24 13.05
CA ILE A 100 17.37 -9.43 12.22
C ILE A 100 18.10 -8.10 12.13
N VAL A 101 19.34 -8.10 12.63
CA VAL A 101 20.32 -7.05 12.33
C VAL A 101 20.97 -7.38 10.98
N ILE A 102 21.06 -6.40 10.09
CA ILE A 102 21.73 -6.57 8.80
C ILE A 102 23.23 -6.39 9.03
N ASP A 103 23.98 -7.45 8.80
CA ASP A 103 25.43 -7.40 8.66
C ASP A 103 25.77 -7.17 7.18
N ASP A 104 26.49 -6.10 6.88
CA ASP A 104 26.91 -5.72 5.53
C ASP A 104 28.14 -6.50 5.03
N THR A 105 28.80 -7.26 5.91
CA THR A 105 29.90 -8.16 5.55
C THR A 105 29.40 -9.53 5.04
N GLU A 106 28.17 -9.90 5.42
CA GLU A 106 27.56 -11.16 4.98
C GLU A 106 26.97 -11.05 3.57
N THR A 107 27.13 -12.13 2.79
CA THR A 107 26.66 -12.20 1.40
C THR A 107 25.67 -13.34 1.18
N LYS A 108 24.75 -13.14 0.25
CA LYS A 108 23.68 -14.07 -0.11
C LYS A 108 23.46 -14.04 -1.62
N ILE A 109 23.20 -15.21 -2.19
CA ILE A 109 22.84 -15.36 -3.60
C ILE A 109 21.36 -15.01 -3.82
N CYS A 110 21.11 -14.14 -4.78
CA CYS A 110 19.76 -13.71 -5.16
C CYS A 110 19.06 -14.84 -5.91
N SER A 111 17.84 -15.21 -5.50
CA SER A 111 17.09 -16.29 -6.16
C SER A 111 16.53 -15.95 -7.55
N VAL A 112 16.77 -14.73 -8.06
CA VAL A 112 16.25 -14.25 -9.35
C VAL A 112 17.38 -13.97 -10.33
N CYS A 113 18.39 -13.18 -9.93
CA CYS A 113 19.55 -12.90 -10.78
C CYS A 113 20.74 -13.83 -10.53
N ASN A 114 20.70 -14.70 -9.51
CA ASN A 114 21.77 -15.63 -9.13
C ASN A 114 23.13 -14.98 -8.81
N GLU A 115 23.17 -13.65 -8.64
CA GLU A 115 24.36 -12.92 -8.21
C GLU A 115 24.53 -12.99 -6.68
N ASN A 116 25.77 -13.08 -6.23
CA ASN A 116 26.10 -12.95 -4.81
C ASN A 116 26.13 -11.46 -4.42
N LYS A 117 25.32 -11.07 -3.43
CA LYS A 117 25.18 -9.67 -2.98
C LYS A 117 25.19 -9.62 -1.46
N THR A 118 25.67 -8.50 -0.92
CA THR A 118 25.60 -8.18 0.51
C THR A 118 24.16 -8.11 1.01
N LEU A 119 23.93 -8.42 2.29
CA LEU A 119 22.57 -8.50 2.86
C LEU A 119 21.80 -7.17 2.82
N ASP A 120 22.49 -6.02 2.79
CA ASP A 120 21.88 -4.70 2.60
C ASP A 120 21.13 -4.58 1.27
N LYS A 121 21.48 -5.38 0.25
CA LYS A 121 20.78 -5.43 -1.04
C LYS A 121 19.47 -6.23 -0.99
N TYR A 122 19.03 -6.69 0.17
CA TYR A 122 17.80 -7.45 0.35
C TYR A 122 16.82 -6.75 1.30
N PHE A 123 15.52 -7.02 1.15
CA PHE A 123 14.52 -6.55 2.11
C PHE A 123 14.34 -7.57 3.25
N ILE A 124 14.13 -7.08 4.46
CA ILE A 124 13.73 -7.91 5.60
C ILE A 124 12.21 -8.15 5.53
N ALA A 125 11.80 -9.42 5.56
CA ALA A 125 10.43 -9.80 5.82
C ALA A 125 10.13 -9.67 7.32
N LYS A 126 9.81 -8.44 7.76
CA LYS A 126 9.59 -8.10 9.18
C LYS A 126 8.60 -9.03 9.89
N CYS A 127 7.57 -9.52 9.21
CA CYS A 127 6.60 -10.44 9.82
C CYS A 127 7.10 -11.87 9.99
N LYS A 128 8.22 -12.23 9.36
CA LYS A 128 8.79 -13.59 9.38
C LYS A 128 10.17 -13.65 10.03
N GLY A 129 10.79 -12.51 10.35
CA GLY A 129 12.18 -12.46 10.79
C GLY A 129 13.10 -13.17 9.81
N THR A 130 12.96 -12.91 8.51
CA THR A 130 13.80 -13.51 7.47
C THR A 130 14.19 -12.49 6.41
N ILE A 131 15.36 -12.68 5.79
CA ILE A 131 15.79 -11.90 4.63
C ILE A 131 15.16 -12.49 3.37
N ARG A 132 14.54 -11.65 2.54
CA ARG A 132 13.93 -12.08 1.27
C ARG A 132 14.96 -12.77 0.36
N ALA A 133 14.49 -13.71 -0.47
CA ALA A 133 15.37 -14.49 -1.35
C ALA A 133 15.83 -13.70 -2.58
N ALA A 134 15.00 -12.80 -3.09
CA ALA A 134 15.31 -11.91 -4.19
C ALA A 134 15.86 -10.57 -3.69
N CYS A 135 16.83 -10.01 -4.40
CA CYS A 135 17.41 -8.71 -4.09
C CYS A 135 16.43 -7.56 -4.37
N LYS A 136 16.72 -6.38 -3.80
CA LYS A 136 15.91 -5.16 -3.91
C LYS A 136 15.67 -4.76 -5.36
N GLU A 137 16.68 -4.90 -6.21
CA GLU A 137 16.64 -4.55 -7.64
C GLU A 137 15.68 -5.45 -8.41
N CYS A 138 15.85 -6.78 -8.29
CA CYS A 138 14.97 -7.76 -8.94
C CYS A 138 13.51 -7.55 -8.51
N LEU A 139 13.27 -7.38 -7.21
CA LEU A 139 11.93 -7.09 -6.69
C LEU A 139 11.38 -5.75 -7.19
N SER A 140 12.23 -4.76 -7.42
CA SER A 140 11.81 -3.47 -7.97
C SER A 140 11.42 -3.56 -9.45
N LYS A 141 12.19 -4.33 -10.24
CA LYS A 141 11.87 -4.60 -11.65
C LYS A 141 10.54 -5.34 -11.77
N ASP A 142 10.37 -6.43 -11.01
CA ASP A 142 9.13 -7.22 -10.97
C ASP A 142 7.91 -6.37 -10.57
N ARG A 143 8.02 -5.54 -9.51
CA ARG A 143 6.93 -4.61 -9.14
C ARG A 143 6.58 -3.63 -10.25
N LYS A 144 7.59 -3.10 -10.95
CA LYS A 144 7.38 -2.15 -12.05
C LYS A 144 6.65 -2.83 -13.21
N GLU A 145 7.09 -4.03 -13.59
CA GLU A 145 6.47 -4.84 -14.64
C GLU A 145 5.03 -5.22 -14.29
N HIS A 146 4.81 -5.73 -13.08
CA HIS A 146 3.47 -6.03 -12.58
C HIS A 146 2.54 -4.80 -12.65
N TYR A 147 3.02 -3.63 -12.25
CA TYR A 147 2.25 -2.39 -12.37
C TYR A 147 1.96 -2.02 -13.83
N GLN A 148 2.91 -2.17 -14.76
CA GLN A 148 2.65 -1.89 -16.18
C GLN A 148 1.59 -2.83 -16.74
N ASN A 149 1.72 -4.14 -16.47
CA ASN A 149 0.79 -5.16 -16.97
C ASN A 149 -0.63 -4.99 -16.40
N ASN A 150 -0.75 -4.41 -15.19
CA ASN A 150 -2.04 -4.20 -14.53
C ASN A 150 -2.47 -2.72 -14.49
N LYS A 151 -1.78 -1.84 -15.22
CA LYS A 151 -1.92 -0.37 -15.12
C LYS A 151 -3.37 0.09 -15.28
N GLN A 152 -4.05 -0.42 -16.30
CA GLN A 152 -5.45 -0.05 -16.59
C GLN A 152 -6.38 -0.47 -15.45
N GLN A 153 -6.23 -1.69 -14.95
CA GLN A 153 -7.03 -2.20 -13.84
C GLN A 153 -6.78 -1.41 -12.55
N THR A 154 -5.51 -1.13 -12.23
CA THR A 154 -5.13 -0.31 -11.07
C THR A 154 -5.72 1.10 -11.15
N ILE A 155 -5.64 1.74 -12.32
CA ILE A 155 -6.26 3.06 -12.54
C ILE A 155 -7.77 2.97 -12.36
N LYS A 156 -8.44 2.00 -12.98
CA LYS A 156 -9.90 1.81 -12.86
C LYS A 156 -10.32 1.64 -11.39
N GLN A 157 -9.64 0.76 -10.65
CA GLN A 157 -9.92 0.53 -9.24
C GLN A 157 -9.69 1.78 -8.39
N ASN A 158 -8.57 2.48 -8.61
CA ASN A 158 -8.27 3.72 -7.90
C ASN A 158 -9.28 4.82 -8.19
N THR A 159 -9.71 4.97 -9.44
CA THR A 159 -10.74 5.94 -9.83
C THR A 159 -12.07 5.65 -9.13
N ILE A 160 -12.52 4.39 -9.16
CA ILE A 160 -13.75 3.96 -8.48
C ILE A 160 -13.67 4.24 -6.98
N TYR A 161 -12.57 3.85 -6.33
CA TYR A 161 -12.35 4.11 -4.91
C TYR A 161 -12.36 5.62 -4.60
N GLN A 162 -11.66 6.42 -5.39
CA GLN A 162 -11.60 7.87 -5.17
C GLN A 162 -12.97 8.53 -5.32
N VAL A 163 -13.74 8.16 -6.34
CA VAL A 163 -15.09 8.69 -6.56
C VAL A 163 -16.01 8.30 -5.40
N ALA A 164 -15.99 7.02 -4.99
CA ALA A 164 -16.79 6.55 -3.86
C ALA A 164 -16.41 7.28 -2.56
N ARG A 165 -15.11 7.40 -2.27
CA ARG A 165 -14.62 8.08 -1.08
C ARG A 165 -14.98 9.57 -1.07
N CYS A 166 -14.87 10.28 -2.20
CA CYS A 166 -15.22 11.70 -2.26
C CYS A 166 -16.72 11.97 -1.97
N LYS A 167 -17.61 10.98 -2.15
CA LYS A 167 -19.04 11.12 -1.84
C LYS A 167 -19.33 11.00 -0.34
N VAL A 168 -18.55 10.22 0.39
CA VAL A 168 -18.81 9.88 1.80
C VAL A 168 -17.87 10.58 2.79
N ASP A 169 -16.74 11.10 2.30
CA ASP A 169 -15.67 11.71 3.10
C ASP A 169 -15.39 13.14 2.57
N PRO A 170 -16.13 14.16 3.08
CA PRO A 170 -15.95 15.54 2.68
C PRO A 170 -14.54 16.07 2.94
N GLU A 171 -13.88 15.66 4.02
CA GLU A 171 -12.51 16.06 4.35
C GLU A 171 -11.52 15.60 3.28
N PHE A 172 -11.67 14.34 2.81
CA PHE A 172 -10.89 13.83 1.70
C PHE A 172 -11.13 14.62 0.41
N LYS A 173 -12.39 14.99 0.13
CA LYS A 173 -12.76 15.79 -1.03
C LYS A 173 -12.14 17.20 -0.96
N ILE A 174 -12.25 17.89 0.17
CA ILE A 174 -11.61 19.21 0.42
C ILE A 174 -10.11 19.14 0.14
N LEU A 175 -9.41 18.19 0.76
CA LEU A 175 -7.97 18.05 0.61
C LEU A 175 -7.57 17.76 -0.84
N LYS A 176 -8.34 16.93 -1.55
CA LYS A 176 -8.11 16.63 -2.97
C LYS A 176 -8.29 17.88 -3.84
N THR A 177 -9.35 18.65 -3.62
CA THR A 177 -9.61 19.92 -4.32
C THR A 177 -8.48 20.92 -4.09
N LEU A 178 -8.07 21.13 -2.84
CA LEU A 178 -6.98 22.05 -2.50
C LEU A 178 -5.63 21.60 -3.08
N ARG A 179 -5.34 20.29 -3.12
CA ARG A 179 -4.13 19.76 -3.76
C ARG A 179 -4.10 20.06 -5.25
N SER A 180 -5.23 19.86 -5.93
CA SER A 180 -5.35 20.19 -7.35
C SER A 180 -5.15 21.68 -7.58
N ARG A 181 -5.82 22.52 -6.79
CA ARG A 181 -5.71 23.98 -6.90
C ARG A 181 -4.28 24.47 -6.67
N LEU A 182 -3.62 23.98 -5.62
CA LEU A 182 -2.22 24.28 -5.34
C LEU A 182 -1.31 23.88 -6.51
N TYR A 183 -1.47 22.68 -7.06
CA TYR A 183 -0.67 22.23 -8.19
C TYR A 183 -0.81 23.16 -9.39
N HIS A 184 -2.04 23.52 -9.76
CA HIS A 184 -2.27 24.43 -10.89
C HIS A 184 -1.73 25.84 -10.63
N ALA A 185 -1.91 26.37 -9.42
CA ALA A 185 -1.39 27.70 -9.05
C ALA A 185 0.15 27.74 -9.13
N LEU A 186 0.84 26.74 -8.57
CA LEU A 186 2.30 26.63 -8.60
C LEU A 186 2.83 26.41 -10.02
N LYS A 187 2.20 25.51 -10.78
CA LYS A 187 2.60 25.22 -12.17
C LYS A 187 2.51 26.47 -13.05
N ASN A 188 1.43 27.25 -12.91
CA ASN A 188 1.24 28.46 -13.71
C ASN A 188 2.30 29.53 -13.40
N GLN A 189 2.78 29.59 -12.16
CA GLN A 189 3.84 30.53 -11.76
C GLN A 189 5.27 29.96 -11.85
N LYS A 190 5.41 28.71 -12.31
CA LYS A 190 6.69 27.96 -12.32
C LYS A 190 7.37 27.95 -10.94
N ALA A 191 6.57 27.79 -9.89
CA ALA A 191 7.03 27.79 -8.51
C ALA A 191 7.08 26.37 -7.93
N ASP A 192 8.05 26.13 -7.04
CA ASP A 192 8.16 24.86 -6.33
C ASP A 192 7.30 24.84 -5.06
N LYS A 193 6.72 23.68 -4.79
CA LYS A 193 5.93 23.46 -3.58
C LYS A 193 6.83 23.41 -2.35
N LYS A 194 6.63 24.33 -1.40
CA LYS A 194 7.45 24.39 -0.18
C LYS A 194 6.93 23.45 0.92
N TYR A 195 5.61 23.32 1.07
CA TYR A 195 5.00 22.51 2.13
C TYR A 195 3.89 21.58 1.62
N ARG A 196 3.54 20.58 2.44
CA ARG A 196 2.35 19.75 2.16
C ARG A 196 1.10 20.62 2.23
N THR A 197 0.12 20.34 1.39
CA THR A 197 -1.14 21.11 1.32
C THR A 197 -1.82 21.24 2.67
N LYS A 198 -1.84 20.17 3.48
CA LYS A 198 -2.38 20.20 4.85
C LYS A 198 -1.64 21.16 5.79
N GLN A 199 -0.34 21.37 5.58
CA GLN A 199 0.42 22.33 6.38
C GLN A 199 0.11 23.77 5.93
N LEU A 200 -0.05 23.98 4.62
CA LEU A 200 -0.38 25.30 4.06
C LEU A 200 -1.78 25.79 4.47
N THR A 201 -2.72 24.88 4.74
CA THR A 201 -4.05 25.26 5.27
C THR A 201 -4.00 25.89 6.65
N GLY A 202 -2.90 25.72 7.40
CA GLY A 202 -2.73 26.29 8.75
C GLY A 202 -3.62 25.67 9.83
N CYS A 203 -4.37 24.61 9.51
CA CYS A 203 -5.29 23.95 10.42
C CYS A 203 -5.50 22.47 10.04
N GLU A 204 -6.13 21.73 10.95
CA GLU A 204 -6.56 20.35 10.74
C GLU A 204 -7.82 20.26 9.85
N LEU A 205 -7.99 19.16 9.13
CA LEU A 205 -9.09 19.01 8.16
C LEU A 205 -10.50 19.08 8.78
N PRO A 206 -10.76 18.48 9.96
CA PRO A 206 -12.06 18.63 10.61
C PRO A 206 -12.39 20.08 10.94
N PHE A 207 -11.38 20.86 11.37
CA PHE A 207 -11.55 22.29 11.63
C PHE A 207 -11.86 23.05 10.34
N LEU A 208 -11.10 22.80 9.27
CA LEU A 208 -11.33 23.44 7.97
C LEU A 208 -12.72 23.14 7.42
N LYS A 209 -13.20 21.89 7.57
CA LYS A 209 -14.55 21.50 7.19
C LYS A 209 -15.59 22.35 7.94
N GLY A 210 -15.52 22.39 9.28
CA GLY A 210 -16.44 23.19 10.08
C GLY A 210 -16.37 24.69 9.78
N TYR A 211 -15.16 25.21 9.53
CA TYR A 211 -14.95 26.61 9.15
C TYR A 211 -15.64 26.97 7.82
N LEU A 212 -15.55 26.09 6.81
CA LEU A 212 -16.22 26.31 5.52
C LEU A 212 -17.74 26.17 5.65
N GLU A 213 -18.21 25.17 6.41
CA GLU A 213 -19.63 24.93 6.67
C GLU A 213 -20.29 26.09 7.40
N ALA A 214 -19.59 26.72 8.35
CA ALA A 214 -20.07 27.92 9.04
C ALA A 214 -20.21 29.15 8.11
N LYS A 215 -19.68 29.10 6.89
CA LYS A 215 -19.78 30.15 5.86
C LYS A 215 -20.77 29.79 4.74
N PHE A 216 -21.45 28.64 4.82
CA PHE A 216 -22.46 28.27 3.84
C PHE A 216 -23.62 29.27 3.86
N VAL A 217 -24.07 29.62 2.65
CA VAL A 217 -25.31 30.37 2.44
C VAL A 217 -26.43 29.41 2.05
N GLU A 218 -27.65 29.92 1.97
CA GLU A 218 -28.82 29.12 1.59
C GLU A 218 -28.56 28.34 0.28
N GLY A 219 -28.85 27.04 0.30
CA GLY A 219 -28.62 26.13 -0.83
C GLY A 219 -27.23 25.50 -0.90
N MET A 220 -26.28 25.83 -0.02
CA MET A 220 -24.99 25.14 0.06
C MET A 220 -25.03 23.97 1.05
N THR A 221 -24.68 22.78 0.59
CA THR A 221 -24.50 21.60 1.44
C THR A 221 -23.27 20.79 1.04
N TRP A 222 -22.84 19.84 1.87
CA TRP A 222 -21.72 18.98 1.50
C TRP A 222 -22.06 18.02 0.35
N GLU A 223 -23.33 17.67 0.20
CA GLU A 223 -23.86 16.78 -0.84
C GLU A 223 -23.76 17.42 -2.22
N ASN A 224 -24.02 18.73 -2.33
CA ASN A 224 -23.93 19.47 -3.58
C ASN A 224 -22.57 20.16 -3.84
N HIS A 225 -21.55 19.85 -3.03
CA HIS A 225 -20.18 20.32 -3.28
C HIS A 225 -19.74 19.93 -4.71
N GLY A 226 -19.38 20.92 -5.54
CA GLY A 226 -19.27 20.80 -6.99
C GLY A 226 -20.19 21.80 -7.71
N GLU A 227 -21.36 22.09 -7.14
CA GLU A 227 -22.18 23.25 -7.48
C GLU A 227 -21.63 24.53 -6.83
N TRP A 228 -20.98 24.38 -5.67
CA TRP A 228 -20.11 25.38 -5.08
C TRP A 228 -18.67 24.86 -4.99
N HIS A 229 -17.72 25.79 -4.93
CA HIS A 229 -16.28 25.56 -4.92
C HIS A 229 -15.61 26.17 -3.69
N ILE A 230 -14.44 25.64 -3.35
CA ILE A 230 -13.53 26.29 -2.38
C ILE A 230 -12.76 27.37 -3.12
N ASP A 231 -13.20 28.62 -2.97
CA ASP A 231 -12.59 29.80 -3.55
C ASP A 231 -11.53 30.39 -2.60
N HIS A 232 -10.61 31.16 -3.17
CA HIS A 232 -9.67 31.99 -2.42
C HIS A 232 -10.18 33.43 -2.40
N ILE A 233 -10.43 33.98 -1.20
CA ILE A 233 -10.92 35.36 -0.99
C ILE A 233 -10.01 36.32 -1.76
N LYS A 234 -8.72 36.34 -1.43
CA LYS A 234 -7.67 36.91 -2.25
C LYS A 234 -7.19 35.85 -3.26
N PRO A 235 -7.28 36.09 -4.58
CA PRO A 235 -7.05 35.08 -5.59
C PRO A 235 -5.58 34.69 -5.68
N CYS A 236 -5.30 33.41 -5.99
CA CYS A 236 -3.94 32.86 -6.05
C CYS A 236 -3.00 33.63 -6.99
N CYS A 237 -3.52 34.23 -8.08
CA CYS A 237 -2.73 34.99 -9.04
C CYS A 237 -2.21 36.33 -8.49
N SER A 238 -2.75 36.82 -7.39
CA SER A 238 -2.29 38.05 -6.72
C SER A 238 -1.16 37.80 -5.70
N PHE A 239 -0.80 36.53 -5.47
CA PHE A 239 0.32 36.12 -4.62
C PHE A 239 1.51 35.75 -5.50
N ASP A 240 2.71 36.14 -5.08
CA ASP A 240 3.95 35.57 -5.60
C ASP A 240 4.22 34.23 -4.91
N LEU A 241 3.83 33.13 -5.54
CA LEU A 241 3.94 31.79 -4.96
C LEU A 241 5.35 31.22 -5.05
N LYS A 242 6.35 31.94 -5.55
CA LYS A 242 7.76 31.54 -5.39
C LYS A 242 8.21 31.69 -3.94
N GLU A 243 7.62 32.65 -3.25
CA GLU A 243 7.87 32.93 -1.85
C GLU A 243 7.07 32.02 -0.93
N GLU A 244 7.76 31.45 0.06
CA GLU A 244 7.19 30.51 1.01
C GLU A 244 6.02 31.11 1.81
N GLU A 245 6.23 32.31 2.36
CA GLU A 245 5.23 32.98 3.19
C GLU A 245 3.98 33.36 2.41
N GLN A 246 4.12 33.64 1.11
CA GLN A 246 2.99 33.90 0.23
C GLN A 246 2.22 32.62 -0.09
N GLN A 247 2.88 31.46 -0.22
CA GLN A 247 2.17 30.17 -0.31
C GLN A 247 1.35 29.90 0.95
N LYS A 248 1.91 30.13 2.15
CA LYS A 248 1.19 29.97 3.41
C LYS A 248 -0.04 30.88 3.43
N LYS A 249 0.13 32.18 3.19
CA LYS A 249 -0.99 33.16 3.19
C LYS A 249 -2.06 32.83 2.15
N CYS A 250 -1.65 32.45 0.93
CA CYS A 250 -2.58 32.13 -0.15
C CYS A 250 -3.48 30.94 0.23
N PHE A 251 -2.92 29.86 0.76
CA PHE A 251 -3.64 28.62 1.00
C PHE A 251 -4.12 28.44 2.45
N HIS A 252 -3.87 29.41 3.32
CA HIS A 252 -4.35 29.42 4.71
C HIS A 252 -5.87 29.41 4.77
N TYR A 253 -6.45 28.73 5.76
CA TYR A 253 -7.91 28.59 5.89
C TYR A 253 -8.64 29.94 5.93
N THR A 254 -8.02 30.98 6.48
CA THR A 254 -8.61 32.33 6.55
C THR A 254 -8.78 32.98 5.18
N ASN A 255 -8.02 32.56 4.17
CA ASN A 255 -8.16 33.01 2.79
C ASN A 255 -9.10 32.11 1.96
N LEU A 256 -9.69 31.07 2.55
CA LEU A 256 -10.61 30.16 1.87
C LEU A 256 -12.07 30.50 2.18
N GLN A 257 -12.94 30.36 1.19
CA GLN A 257 -14.38 30.52 1.35
C GLN A 257 -15.16 29.55 0.44
N PRO A 258 -16.37 29.12 0.85
CA PRO A 258 -17.31 28.51 -0.08
C PRO A 258 -17.88 29.59 -1.00
N LEU A 259 -17.98 29.29 -2.29
CA LEU A 259 -18.58 30.19 -3.29
C LEU A 259 -19.26 29.36 -4.37
N PHE A 260 -20.48 29.72 -4.80
CA PHE A 260 -21.13 28.99 -5.89
C PHE A 260 -20.26 29.03 -7.15
N ALA A 261 -20.28 27.93 -7.92
CA ALA A 261 -19.42 27.75 -9.06
C ALA A 261 -19.60 28.88 -10.10
N ALA A 262 -20.85 29.31 -10.32
CA ALA A 262 -21.17 30.42 -11.20
C ALA A 262 -20.52 31.74 -10.75
N ASP A 263 -20.64 32.07 -9.46
CA ASP A 263 -20.07 33.29 -8.88
C ASP A 263 -18.54 33.25 -8.89
N ASN A 264 -17.95 32.09 -8.59
CA ASN A 264 -16.50 31.90 -8.64
C ASN A 264 -15.94 32.09 -10.06
N LEU A 265 -16.65 31.58 -11.07
CA LEU A 265 -16.28 31.77 -12.48
C LEU A 265 -16.41 33.23 -12.91
N SER A 266 -17.45 33.92 -12.46
CA SER A 266 -17.66 35.35 -12.70
C SER A 266 -16.61 36.24 -12.03
N LYS A 267 -16.25 35.93 -10.78
CA LYS A 267 -15.20 36.62 -10.00
C LYS A 267 -13.84 36.55 -10.70
N GLY A 268 -13.48 35.38 -11.23
CA GLY A 268 -12.20 35.16 -11.89
C GLY A 268 -11.01 35.52 -10.98
N GLY A 269 -10.09 36.34 -11.50
CA GLY A 269 -8.92 36.83 -10.77
C GLY A 269 -9.10 38.20 -10.10
N LYS A 270 -10.31 38.75 -10.07
CA LYS A 270 -10.57 40.09 -9.53
C LYS A 270 -10.56 40.06 -8.00
N TYR A 271 -9.93 41.06 -7.42
CA TYR A 271 -9.90 41.30 -5.98
C TYR A 271 -9.98 42.80 -5.76
N GLU A 272 -11.12 43.28 -5.30
CA GLU A 272 -11.23 44.62 -4.77
C GLU A 272 -10.74 44.53 -3.33
N ALA A 273 -9.56 45.08 -3.06
CA ALA A 273 -9.14 45.31 -1.69
C ALA A 273 -10.14 46.31 -1.11
N SER A 274 -11.00 45.86 -0.19
CA SER A 274 -11.77 46.77 0.63
C SER A 274 -10.76 47.69 1.32
N ILE A 275 -10.80 48.98 0.95
CA ILE A 275 -10.07 50.03 1.67
C ILE A 275 -10.74 50.09 3.04
N GLU A 276 -10.16 49.39 4.02
CA GLU A 276 -10.50 49.61 5.43
C GLU A 276 -9.95 51.00 5.79
N ASN A 277 -10.87 51.95 5.97
CA ASN A 277 -10.64 53.18 6.75
C ASN A 277 -10.66 52.85 8.24
#